data_AF-A0A816NCJ7-F1
#
_entry.id   AF-A0A816NCJ7-F1
#
_cell.length_a   1.000
_cell.length_b   1.000
_cell.length_c   1.000
_cell.angle_alpha   90.00
_cell.angle_beta   90.00
_cell.angle_gamma   90.00
#
_symmetry.space_group_name_H-M   'P 1'
#
loop_
_entity.id
_entity.type
_entity.pdbx_description
1 polymer ?
#
loop_
_entity_poly.entity_id
_entity_poly.type
_entity_poly.pdbx_seq_one_letter_code
_entity_poly.pdbx_strand_id
1 'polypeptide(L)'
;MDRRLHAVQDRLVEQCSQTFKNVQDSMAAVTSYFQKEVPVKHEHDHETLFQRAFSVQYNGKKMKKLEKEYVVIRKEEQEEQIEIRRLRNENRLLKQRVENLEKESATLANRLIEGQVLNAQYAEESYQLKRENYTAKKQLDEILQQNNDKTTSSTKTENSSDFSNVSDDQEELGNLRETINRLTMENRNLQTTPHVEIAALQDELTLVKMRDAEAQVSINELRQRIADLNHEWQAHCSTCQTIREKNYVNEVNPNNDAYDLIAHELLSLKMREAQFDSDNKLLSQKLMDADTQKHVLHNQIKRQDDEMQRVRLELEKSRIRENELRTQLNEFKNQLYDREMRKKEDSMMLRIREVESTQAIGDLRQRIAELEVANQELITRGQIMDEKDIQEKLIELQDELRRTPLIRSNSLPARRASLIYASASWPKDNTIDEDSFDDSSDAFTAGTNSIP
;
A
#
# COMPACT_ATOMS: atom_id res chain seq x y z
N MET A 1 8.01 28.48 19.50
CA MET A 1 6.58 28.68 19.86
C MET A 1 6.25 28.00 21.19
N ASP A 2 6.81 26.83 21.47
CA ASP A 2 6.49 26.00 22.65
C ASP A 2 6.69 26.63 24.03
N ARG A 3 7.75 27.44 24.24
CA ARG A 3 7.98 28.06 25.57
C ARG A 3 6.87 29.03 26.00
N ARG A 4 6.26 29.74 25.04
CA ARG A 4 5.13 30.64 25.33
C ARG A 4 3.86 29.85 25.61
N LEU A 5 3.67 28.72 24.92
CA LEU A 5 2.52 27.84 25.13
C LEU A 5 2.58 27.18 26.52
N HIS A 6 3.75 26.67 26.92
CA HIS A 6 3.95 26.11 28.26
C HIS A 6 3.75 27.16 29.36
N ALA A 7 4.29 28.37 29.19
CA ALA A 7 4.10 29.44 30.17
C ALA A 7 2.63 29.88 30.35
N VAL A 8 1.80 29.78 29.30
CA VAL A 8 0.36 30.04 29.40
C VAL A 8 -0.36 28.88 30.08
N GLN A 9 0.03 27.65 29.76
CA GLN A 9 -0.53 26.44 30.35
C GLN A 9 -0.25 26.36 31.87
N ASP A 10 0.97 26.69 32.29
CA ASP A 10 1.34 26.69 33.71
C ASP A 10 0.53 27.72 34.51
N ARG A 11 0.32 28.94 33.96
CA ARG A 11 -0.52 29.96 34.60
C ARG A 11 -1.97 29.53 34.71
N LEU A 12 -2.52 28.87 33.69
CA LEU A 12 -3.90 28.38 33.71
C LEU A 12 -4.06 27.27 34.77
N VAL A 13 -3.09 26.36 34.87
CA VAL A 13 -3.10 25.30 35.89
C VAL A 13 -3.03 25.89 37.30
N GLU A 14 -2.17 26.88 37.50
CA GLU A 14 -2.02 27.56 38.79
C GLU A 14 -3.31 28.31 39.19
N GLN A 15 -3.94 29.02 38.25
CA GLN A 15 -5.23 29.68 38.48
C GLN A 15 -6.33 28.68 38.84
N CYS A 16 -6.44 27.56 38.12
CA CYS A 16 -7.41 26.51 38.44
C CYS A 16 -7.14 25.87 39.81
N SER A 17 -5.86 25.66 40.17
CA SER A 17 -5.51 25.09 41.47
C SER A 17 -5.91 26.05 42.60
N GLN A 18 -5.68 27.35 42.42
CA GLN A 18 -6.04 28.36 43.41
C GLN A 18 -7.56 28.49 43.59
N THR A 19 -8.34 28.48 42.50
CA THR A 19 -9.81 28.53 42.59
C THR A 19 -10.37 27.30 43.28
N PHE A 20 -9.86 26.11 42.94
CA PHE A 20 -10.25 24.86 43.59
C PHE A 20 -9.98 24.90 45.10
N LYS A 21 -8.78 25.35 45.49
CA LYS A 21 -8.40 25.49 46.90
C LYS A 21 -9.32 26.46 47.65
N ASN A 22 -9.65 27.61 47.07
CA ASN A 22 -10.56 28.58 47.68
C ASN A 22 -11.96 27.98 47.92
N VAL A 23 -12.47 27.18 46.99
CA VAL A 23 -13.76 26.49 47.16
C VAL A 23 -13.66 25.42 48.25
N GLN A 24 -12.58 24.64 48.26
CA GLN A 24 -12.33 23.61 49.28
C GLN A 24 -12.25 24.21 50.69
N ASP A 25 -11.51 25.30 50.86
CA ASP A 25 -11.37 26.01 52.13
C ASP A 25 -12.72 26.58 52.59
N SER A 26 -13.51 27.13 51.67
CA SER A 26 -14.86 27.64 51.96
C SER A 26 -15.82 26.53 52.39
N MET A 27 -15.81 25.38 51.71
CA MET A 27 -16.61 24.21 52.10
C MET A 27 -16.19 23.68 53.47
N ALA A 28 -14.89 23.55 53.71
CA ALA A 28 -14.35 23.10 55.00
C ALA A 28 -14.75 24.04 56.15
N ALA A 29 -14.73 25.36 55.91
CA ALA A 29 -15.18 26.34 56.89
C ALA A 29 -16.68 26.18 57.22
N VAL A 30 -17.53 26.00 56.21
CA VAL A 30 -18.97 25.76 56.42
C VAL A 30 -19.21 24.46 57.19
N THR A 31 -18.54 23.36 56.81
CA THR A 31 -18.65 22.08 57.52
C THR A 31 -18.19 22.20 58.97
N SER A 32 -17.08 22.89 59.23
CA SER A 32 -16.57 23.12 60.58
C SER A 32 -17.54 23.93 61.43
N TYR A 33 -18.17 24.96 60.86
CA TYR A 33 -19.18 25.77 61.55
C TYR A 33 -20.37 24.92 62.00
N PHE A 34 -20.91 24.08 61.11
CA PHE A 34 -22.04 23.20 61.44
C PHE A 34 -21.67 22.09 62.43
N GLN A 35 -20.44 21.59 62.42
CA GLN A 35 -20.01 20.51 63.31
C GLN A 35 -19.61 21.00 64.70
N LYS A 36 -19.02 22.20 64.82
CA LYS A 36 -18.43 22.67 66.09
C LYS A 36 -19.20 23.82 66.74
N GLU A 37 -19.68 24.79 65.97
CA GLU A 37 -20.28 26.00 66.53
C GLU A 37 -21.80 25.92 66.67
N VAL A 38 -22.48 25.31 65.69
CA VAL A 38 -23.94 25.20 65.70
C VAL A 38 -24.47 24.39 66.90
N PRO A 39 -23.88 23.26 67.31
CA PRO A 39 -24.34 22.52 68.49
C PRO A 39 -24.27 23.35 69.77
N VAL A 40 -23.17 24.07 69.99
CA VAL A 40 -22.97 24.93 71.17
C VAL A 40 -23.97 26.08 71.20
N LYS A 41 -24.25 26.70 70.04
CA LYS A 41 -25.25 27.77 69.90
C LYS A 41 -26.67 27.26 70.12
N HIS A 42 -26.98 26.03 69.67
CA HIS A 42 -28.27 25.40 69.87
C HIS A 42 -28.53 25.06 71.35
N GLU A 43 -27.53 24.57 72.09
CA GLU A 43 -27.65 24.30 73.53
C GLU A 43 -27.86 25.57 74.36
N HIS A 44 -27.28 26.71 73.95
CA HIS A 44 -27.44 27.98 74.65
C HIS A 44 -28.76 28.70 74.34
N ASP A 45 -29.15 28.82 73.06
CA ASP A 45 -30.35 29.54 72.63
C ASP A 45 -30.82 29.08 71.24
N HIS A 46 -31.59 27.98 71.25
CA HIS A 46 -32.15 27.39 70.03
C HIS A 46 -33.23 28.28 69.38
N GLU A 47 -34.00 29.03 70.17
CA GLU A 47 -35.14 29.83 69.69
C GLU A 47 -34.64 30.98 68.78
N THR A 48 -33.63 31.72 69.23
CA THR A 48 -33.02 32.80 68.44
C THR A 48 -32.28 32.25 67.21
N LEU A 49 -31.66 31.08 67.32
CA LEU A 49 -30.99 30.40 66.21
C LEU A 49 -32.00 30.04 65.10
N PHE A 50 -33.14 29.45 65.45
CA PHE A 50 -34.20 29.09 64.49
C PHE A 50 -34.90 30.33 63.93
N GLN A 51 -35.20 31.34 64.75
CA GLN A 51 -35.77 32.61 64.25
C GLN A 51 -34.86 33.25 63.20
N ARG A 52 -33.55 33.28 63.45
CA ARG A 52 -32.58 33.81 62.49
C ARG A 52 -32.52 32.96 61.22
N ALA A 53 -32.58 31.64 61.33
CA ALA A 53 -32.62 30.74 60.18
C ALA A 53 -33.89 30.92 59.33
N PHE A 54 -35.06 31.05 59.97
CA PHE A 54 -36.33 31.26 59.27
C PHE A 54 -36.49 32.69 58.71
N SER A 55 -35.77 33.66 59.26
CA SER A 55 -35.74 35.04 58.72
C SER A 55 -34.99 35.15 57.39
N VAL A 56 -34.23 34.12 56.99
CA VAL A 56 -33.51 34.12 55.71
C VAL A 56 -34.49 34.01 54.55
N GLN A 57 -34.78 35.16 53.93
CA GLN A 57 -35.57 35.21 52.72
C GLN A 57 -34.67 35.13 51.48
N TYR A 58 -34.93 34.14 50.64
CA TYR A 58 -34.27 34.02 49.34
C TYR A 58 -35.10 34.72 48.25
N ASN A 59 -34.40 35.38 47.33
CA ASN A 59 -35.05 35.96 46.17
C ASN A 59 -35.38 34.85 45.15
N GLY A 60 -36.65 34.43 45.10
CA GLY A 60 -37.11 33.36 44.20
C GLY A 60 -36.85 33.63 42.71
N LYS A 61 -36.83 34.90 42.27
CA LYS A 61 -36.45 35.26 40.88
C LYS A 61 -34.96 35.02 40.64
N LYS A 62 -34.10 35.41 41.59
CA LYS A 62 -32.65 35.15 41.52
C LYS A 62 -32.35 33.66 41.56
N MET A 63 -33.07 32.89 42.40
CA MET A 63 -32.90 31.44 42.49
C MET A 63 -33.28 30.73 41.18
N LYS A 64 -34.43 31.06 40.58
CA LYS A 64 -34.83 30.52 39.28
C LYS A 64 -33.89 30.93 38.15
N LYS A 65 -33.28 32.12 38.23
CA LYS A 65 -32.26 32.55 37.25
C LYS A 65 -30.99 31.70 37.37
N LEU A 66 -30.48 31.50 38.60
CA LEU A 66 -29.33 30.63 38.86
C LEU A 66 -29.58 29.17 38.47
N GLU A 67 -30.79 28.66 38.66
CA GLU A 67 -31.16 27.31 38.23
C GLU A 67 -31.08 27.16 36.70
N LYS A 68 -31.59 28.15 35.95
CA LYS A 68 -31.47 28.16 34.48
C LYS A 68 -30.02 28.27 34.02
N GLU A 69 -29.24 29.17 34.62
CA GLU A 69 -27.81 29.33 34.33
C GLU A 69 -27.04 28.05 34.61
N TYR A 70 -27.32 27.36 35.72
CA TYR A 70 -26.70 26.08 36.05
C TYR A 70 -27.01 25.00 35.02
N VAL A 71 -28.25 24.90 34.53
CA VAL A 71 -28.62 23.92 33.48
C VAL A 71 -27.87 24.19 32.19
N VAL A 72 -27.69 25.46 31.81
CA VAL A 72 -26.92 25.85 30.63
C VAL A 72 -25.44 25.47 30.82
N ILE A 73 -24.83 25.87 31.93
CA ILE A 73 -23.43 25.53 32.25
C ILE A 73 -23.22 24.01 32.24
N ARG A 74 -24.14 23.24 32.81
CA ARG A 74 -24.04 21.77 32.83
C ARG A 74 -24.11 21.17 31.42
N LYS A 75 -24.92 21.75 30.54
CA LYS A 75 -25.02 21.31 29.15
C LYS A 75 -23.73 21.65 28.38
N GLU A 76 -23.21 22.86 28.55
CA GLU A 76 -21.93 23.29 27.99
C GLU A 76 -20.79 22.40 28.48
N GLU A 77 -20.73 22.09 29.78
CA GLU A 77 -19.74 21.18 30.36
C GLU A 77 -19.85 19.76 29.76
N GLN A 78 -21.06 19.26 29.49
CA GLN A 78 -21.25 17.97 28.82
C GLN A 78 -20.74 18.00 27.37
N GLU A 79 -20.98 19.08 26.64
CA GLU A 79 -20.47 19.29 25.28
C GLU A 79 -18.94 19.38 25.26
N GLU A 80 -18.33 20.12 26.19
CA GLU A 80 -16.87 20.18 26.36
C GLU A 80 -16.28 18.81 26.69
N GLN A 81 -16.93 18.00 27.54
CA GLN A 81 -16.50 16.63 27.85
C GLN A 81 -16.57 15.69 26.64
N ILE A 82 -17.48 15.93 25.69
CA ILE A 82 -17.53 15.20 24.42
C ILE A 82 -16.37 15.65 23.53
N GLU A 83 -16.13 16.95 23.42
CA GLU A 83 -15.05 17.50 22.60
C GLU A 83 -13.67 17.08 23.11
N ILE A 84 -13.44 17.07 24.43
CA ILE A 84 -12.20 16.55 25.04
C ILE A 84 -11.99 15.08 24.67
N ARG A 85 -13.04 14.25 24.65
CA ARG A 85 -12.94 12.84 24.25
C ARG A 85 -12.59 12.71 22.77
N ARG A 86 -13.22 13.52 21.91
CA ARG A 86 -12.91 13.59 20.47
C ARG A 86 -11.44 13.98 20.24
N LEU A 87 -11.00 15.08 20.85
CA LEU A 87 -9.62 15.59 20.74
C LEU A 87 -8.58 14.60 21.28
N ARG A 88 -8.90 13.84 22.34
CA ARG A 88 -8.03 12.75 22.84
C ARG A 88 -7.91 11.62 21.83
N ASN A 89 -8.99 11.23 21.16
CA ASN A 89 -8.95 10.19 20.14
C ASN A 89 -8.17 10.65 18.91
N GLU A 90 -8.42 11.89 18.46
CA GLU A 90 -7.69 12.49 17.34
C GLU A 90 -6.18 12.60 17.63
N ASN A 91 -5.80 13.10 18.81
CA ASN A 91 -4.39 13.13 19.23
C ASN A 91 -3.74 11.75 19.25
N ARG A 92 -4.48 10.70 19.65
CA ARG A 92 -3.96 9.33 19.61
C ARG A 92 -3.68 8.89 18.17
N LEU A 93 -4.59 9.18 17.24
CA LEU A 93 -4.40 8.86 15.82
C LEU A 93 -3.25 9.65 15.21
N LEU A 94 -3.11 10.94 15.55
CA LEU A 94 -2.00 11.77 15.10
C LEU A 94 -0.66 11.22 15.59
N LYS A 95 -0.56 10.81 16.86
CA LYS A 95 0.64 10.16 17.39
C LYS A 95 0.98 8.87 16.65
N GLN A 96 -0.02 8.00 16.40
CA GLN A 96 0.19 6.78 15.60
C GLN A 96 0.68 7.10 14.18
N ARG A 97 0.15 8.15 13.55
CA ARG A 97 0.58 8.57 12.23
C ARG A 97 2.03 9.09 12.23
N VAL A 98 2.42 9.85 13.24
CA VAL A 98 3.80 10.29 13.42
C VAL A 98 4.73 9.08 13.61
N GLU A 99 4.38 8.15 14.50
CA GLU A 99 5.17 6.92 14.71
C GLU A 99 5.33 6.08 13.43
N ASN A 100 4.29 5.98 12.60
CA ASN A 100 4.37 5.26 11.32
C ASN A 100 5.29 5.98 10.32
N LEU A 101 5.18 7.30 10.21
CA LEU A 101 6.05 8.10 9.34
C LEU A 101 7.51 8.03 9.79
N GLU A 102 7.77 8.03 11.10
CA GLU A 102 9.12 7.84 11.64
C GLU A 102 9.68 6.46 11.30
N LYS A 103 8.86 5.41 11.37
CA LYS A 103 9.26 4.05 10.94
C LYS A 103 9.55 3.98 9.44
N GLU A 104 8.68 4.55 8.60
CA GLU A 104 8.88 4.60 7.15
C GLU A 104 10.13 5.41 6.79
N SER A 105 10.38 6.52 7.47
CA SER A 105 11.60 7.31 7.31
C SER A 105 12.85 6.51 7.68
N ALA A 106 12.81 5.78 8.79
CA ALA A 106 13.92 4.92 9.22
C ALA A 106 14.18 3.76 8.24
N THR A 107 13.14 3.12 7.69
CA THR A 107 13.31 2.04 6.71
C THR A 107 13.88 2.56 5.39
N LEU A 108 13.43 3.73 4.92
CA LEU A 108 14.00 4.39 3.74
C LEU A 108 15.48 4.74 3.95
N ALA A 109 15.84 5.29 5.11
CA ALA A 109 17.22 5.58 5.44
C ALA A 109 18.08 4.30 5.45
N ASN A 110 17.59 3.21 6.05
CA ASN A 110 18.30 1.93 6.07
C ASN A 110 18.52 1.37 4.66
N ARG A 111 17.50 1.40 3.80
CA ARG A 111 17.62 0.93 2.41
C ARG A 111 18.61 1.77 1.60
N LEU A 112 18.63 3.09 1.83
CA LEU A 112 19.60 3.97 1.18
C LEU A 112 21.03 3.63 1.62
N ILE A 113 21.25 3.45 2.92
CA ILE A 113 22.56 3.07 3.47
C ILE A 113 22.99 1.72 2.91
N GLU A 114 22.10 0.73 2.91
CA GLU A 114 22.37 -0.60 2.34
C GLU A 114 22.75 -0.52 0.86
N GLY A 115 22.02 0.27 0.06
CA GLY A 115 22.36 0.50 -1.35
C GLY A 115 23.72 1.18 -1.53
N GLN A 116 24.08 2.15 -0.67
CA GLN A 116 25.40 2.79 -0.70
C GLN A 116 26.51 1.81 -0.34
N VAL A 117 26.31 0.96 0.68
CA VAL A 117 27.27 -0.05 1.09
C VAL A 117 27.46 -1.10 -0.01
N LEU A 118 26.37 -1.61 -0.59
CA LEU A 118 26.44 -2.58 -1.69
C LEU A 118 27.18 -1.99 -2.89
N ASN A 119 26.86 -0.76 -3.30
CA ASN A 119 27.55 -0.10 -4.40
C ASN A 119 29.06 0.09 -4.12
N ALA A 120 29.42 0.42 -2.87
CA ALA A 120 30.82 0.51 -2.47
C ALA A 120 31.53 -0.86 -2.53
N GLN A 121 30.86 -1.92 -2.07
CA GLN A 121 31.37 -3.30 -2.15
C GLN A 121 31.56 -3.75 -3.60
N TYR A 122 30.56 -3.55 -4.47
CA TYR A 122 30.67 -3.88 -5.90
C TYR A 122 31.80 -3.10 -6.58
N ALA A 123 32.00 -1.82 -6.21
CA ALA A 123 33.11 -1.04 -6.74
C ALA A 123 34.46 -1.62 -6.30
N GLU A 124 34.61 -2.01 -5.04
CA GLU A 124 35.81 -2.66 -4.50
C GLU A 124 36.11 -3.99 -5.20
N GLU A 125 35.10 -4.86 -5.34
CA GLU A 125 35.22 -6.13 -6.08
C GLU A 125 35.59 -5.89 -7.55
N SER A 126 35.01 -4.88 -8.20
CA SER A 126 35.34 -4.51 -9.58
C SER A 126 36.81 -4.08 -9.72
N TYR A 127 37.32 -3.27 -8.78
CA TYR A 127 38.73 -2.90 -8.76
C TYR A 127 39.64 -4.10 -8.51
N GLN A 128 39.23 -5.01 -7.63
CA GLN A 128 39.99 -6.22 -7.33
C GLN A 128 40.08 -7.16 -8.54
N LEU A 129 38.95 -7.43 -9.20
CA LEU A 129 38.90 -8.21 -10.44
C LEU A 129 39.69 -7.57 -11.57
N LYS A 130 39.65 -6.23 -11.70
CA LYS A 130 40.49 -5.52 -12.69
C LYS A 130 41.98 -5.70 -12.41
N ARG A 131 42.39 -5.66 -11.13
CA ARG A 131 43.79 -5.89 -10.73
C ARG A 131 44.22 -7.32 -11.06
N GLU A 132 43.39 -8.30 -10.72
CA GLU A 132 43.64 -9.73 -11.01
C GLU A 132 43.72 -10.00 -12.51
N ASN A 133 42.80 -9.43 -13.30
CA ASN A 133 42.84 -9.50 -14.76
C ASN A 133 44.10 -8.88 -15.33
N TYR A 134 44.55 -7.74 -14.80
CA TYR A 134 45.81 -7.14 -15.23
C TYR A 134 47.00 -8.05 -14.95
N THR A 135 47.05 -8.67 -13.77
CA THR A 135 48.11 -9.64 -13.43
C THR A 135 48.06 -10.90 -14.30
N ALA A 136 46.87 -11.44 -14.55
CA ALA A 136 46.69 -12.62 -15.41
C ALA A 136 47.06 -12.32 -16.87
N LYS A 137 46.68 -11.14 -17.38
CA LYS A 137 47.10 -10.66 -18.71
C LYS A 137 48.61 -10.53 -18.80
N LYS A 138 49.27 -9.94 -17.80
CA LYS A 138 50.72 -9.84 -17.77
C LYS A 138 51.40 -11.21 -17.80
N GLN A 139 50.89 -12.17 -17.03
CA GLN A 139 51.38 -13.56 -17.06
C GLN A 139 51.15 -14.22 -18.43
N LEU A 140 49.99 -13.98 -19.06
CA LEU A 140 49.70 -14.47 -20.40
C LEU A 140 50.64 -13.88 -21.45
N ASP A 141 50.91 -12.57 -21.39
CA ASP A 141 51.83 -11.89 -22.29
C ASP A 141 53.28 -12.40 -22.11
N GLU A 142 53.71 -12.68 -20.88
CA GLU A 142 55.00 -13.32 -20.60
C GLU A 142 55.07 -14.75 -21.20
N ILE A 143 53.99 -15.54 -21.08
CA ILE A 143 53.89 -16.88 -21.71
C ILE A 143 53.84 -16.78 -23.23
N LEU A 144 53.13 -15.80 -23.79
CA LEU A 144 53.03 -15.56 -25.22
C LEU A 144 54.35 -15.06 -25.81
N GLN A 145 55.13 -14.26 -25.09
CA GLN A 145 56.50 -13.94 -25.49
C GLN A 145 57.39 -15.19 -25.48
N GLN A 146 57.33 -16.01 -24.42
CA GLN A 146 58.04 -17.29 -24.39
C GLN A 146 57.61 -18.27 -25.49
N ASN A 147 56.34 -18.22 -25.90
CA ASN A 147 55.82 -19.04 -26.99
C ASN A 147 56.14 -18.43 -28.35
N ASN A 148 56.08 -17.12 -28.58
CA ASN A 148 56.45 -16.50 -29.85
C ASN A 148 57.96 -16.59 -30.10
N ASP A 149 58.80 -16.55 -29.08
CA ASP A 149 60.22 -16.94 -29.18
C ASP A 149 60.38 -18.42 -29.58
N LYS A 150 59.33 -19.25 -29.40
CA LYS A 150 59.21 -20.62 -29.93
C LYS A 150 58.40 -20.75 -31.24
N THR A 151 57.61 -19.74 -31.64
CA THR A 151 56.61 -19.80 -32.73
C THR A 151 56.61 -18.57 -33.65
N THR A 152 57.77 -18.00 -33.97
CA THR A 152 58.00 -17.27 -35.25
C THR A 152 57.89 -18.19 -36.48
N SER A 153 56.84 -19.00 -36.52
CA SER A 153 56.39 -19.79 -37.65
C SER A 153 54.86 -19.79 -37.64
N SER A 154 54.28 -19.04 -38.59
CA SER A 154 52.96 -19.28 -39.20
C SER A 154 51.72 -18.53 -38.64
N THR A 155 51.45 -17.35 -39.24
CA THR A 155 50.22 -16.85 -39.92
C THR A 155 48.79 -16.93 -39.32
N LYS A 156 48.04 -15.83 -39.56
CA LYS A 156 46.61 -15.50 -39.27
C LYS A 156 45.71 -15.58 -40.53
N THR A 157 44.38 -15.71 -40.35
CA THR A 157 43.26 -15.15 -41.17
C THR A 157 41.90 -15.40 -40.45
N GLU A 158 41.06 -14.40 -40.14
CA GLU A 158 39.93 -13.72 -40.87
C GLU A 158 38.54 -14.36 -40.71
N ASN A 159 37.46 -13.54 -40.61
CA ASN A 159 36.13 -13.73 -41.27
C ASN A 159 35.05 -12.67 -40.92
N SER A 160 34.00 -12.63 -41.76
CA SER A 160 32.97 -11.59 -42.03
C SER A 160 31.54 -12.19 -42.12
N SER A 161 30.47 -11.43 -41.83
CA SER A 161 29.17 -11.28 -42.60
C SER A 161 27.92 -11.02 -41.73
N ASP A 162 26.99 -10.13 -42.12
CA ASP A 162 25.71 -9.84 -41.42
C ASP A 162 24.60 -9.33 -42.38
N PHE A 163 23.41 -9.97 -42.43
CA PHE A 163 22.21 -9.49 -43.15
C PHE A 163 20.91 -10.23 -42.70
N SER A 164 20.23 -9.77 -41.64
CA SER A 164 18.94 -10.38 -41.19
C SER A 164 17.98 -9.47 -40.38
N ASN A 165 18.02 -8.13 -40.46
CA ASN A 165 17.31 -7.24 -39.50
C ASN A 165 16.10 -6.43 -40.03
N VAL A 166 15.63 -6.61 -41.26
CA VAL A 166 14.65 -5.64 -41.87
C VAL A 166 13.19 -5.93 -41.54
N SER A 167 12.84 -7.13 -41.04
CA SER A 167 11.44 -7.53 -40.82
C SER A 167 10.86 -7.02 -39.50
N ASP A 168 11.66 -6.94 -38.45
CA ASP A 168 11.21 -6.59 -37.10
C ASP A 168 10.85 -5.10 -36.98
N ASP A 169 11.53 -4.24 -37.74
CA ASP A 169 11.32 -2.78 -37.77
C ASP A 169 9.91 -2.38 -38.27
N GLN A 170 9.28 -3.19 -39.14
CA GLN A 170 7.97 -2.86 -39.72
C GLN A 170 6.82 -3.07 -38.72
N GLU A 171 6.90 -4.09 -37.87
CA GLU A 171 5.90 -4.38 -36.84
C GLU A 171 6.00 -3.37 -35.69
N GLU A 172 7.23 -3.00 -35.32
CA GLU A 172 7.49 -1.98 -34.30
C GLU A 172 6.95 -0.59 -34.70
N LEU A 173 7.09 -0.20 -35.97
CA LEU A 173 6.51 1.04 -36.50
C LEU A 173 4.98 1.06 -36.47
N GLY A 174 4.33 -0.10 -36.67
CA GLY A 174 2.87 -0.24 -36.56
C GLY A 174 2.37 0.00 -35.13
N ASN A 175 3.02 -0.64 -34.17
CA ASN A 175 2.70 -0.52 -32.73
C ASN A 175 2.91 0.90 -32.20
N LEU A 176 3.98 1.57 -32.65
CA LEU A 176 4.24 2.97 -32.32
C LEU A 176 3.15 3.89 -32.88
N ARG A 177 2.67 3.64 -34.10
CA ARG A 177 1.62 4.46 -34.73
C ARG A 177 0.26 4.33 -34.02
N GLU A 178 -0.11 3.13 -33.60
CA GLU A 178 -1.32 2.93 -32.78
C GLU A 178 -1.20 3.60 -31.40
N THR A 179 -0.03 3.50 -30.78
CA THR A 179 0.24 4.15 -29.49
C THR A 179 0.15 5.67 -29.61
N ILE A 180 0.71 6.26 -30.68
CA ILE A 180 0.58 7.69 -30.98
C ILE A 180 -0.89 8.09 -31.16
N ASN A 181 -1.69 7.32 -31.89
CA ASN A 181 -3.11 7.62 -32.10
C ASN A 181 -3.91 7.55 -30.79
N ARG A 182 -3.63 6.56 -29.94
CA ARG A 182 -4.26 6.40 -28.62
C ARG A 182 -3.95 7.60 -27.71
N LEU A 183 -2.67 7.96 -27.61
CA LEU A 183 -2.22 9.12 -26.85
C LEU A 183 -2.81 10.43 -27.41
N THR A 184 -2.97 10.56 -28.73
CA THR A 184 -3.56 11.74 -29.36
C THR A 184 -5.05 11.88 -29.02
N MET A 185 -5.81 10.78 -28.99
CA MET A 185 -7.21 10.79 -28.59
C MET A 185 -7.38 11.07 -27.09
N GLU A 186 -6.53 10.48 -26.26
CA GLU A 186 -6.50 10.72 -24.81
C GLU A 186 -6.18 12.18 -24.49
N ASN A 187 -5.21 12.77 -25.17
CA ASN A 187 -4.83 14.18 -25.00
C ASN A 187 -5.96 15.13 -25.46
N ARG A 188 -6.70 14.81 -26.53
CA ARG A 188 -7.90 15.57 -26.93
C ARG A 188 -9.00 15.49 -25.87
N ASN A 189 -9.24 14.31 -25.30
CA ASN A 189 -10.24 14.15 -24.25
C ASN A 189 -9.84 14.93 -22.99
N LEU A 190 -8.58 14.86 -22.58
CA LEU A 190 -8.06 15.63 -21.44
C LEU A 190 -8.11 17.16 -21.67
N GLN A 191 -8.12 17.64 -22.91
CA GLN A 191 -8.31 19.06 -23.22
C GLN A 191 -9.77 19.52 -23.24
N THR A 192 -10.72 18.66 -23.64
CA THR A 192 -12.14 19.01 -23.71
C THR A 192 -12.87 18.89 -22.37
N THR A 193 -12.49 17.89 -21.55
CA THR A 193 -13.06 17.65 -20.22
C THR A 193 -12.98 18.87 -19.29
N PRO A 194 -11.82 19.55 -19.11
CA PRO A 194 -11.73 20.73 -18.26
C PRO A 194 -12.55 21.90 -18.80
N HIS A 195 -12.68 22.06 -20.12
CA HIS A 195 -13.48 23.14 -20.70
C HIS A 195 -14.99 22.97 -20.44
N VAL A 196 -15.51 21.75 -20.47
CA VAL A 196 -16.93 21.47 -20.19
C VAL A 196 -17.23 21.68 -18.70
N GLU A 197 -16.36 21.23 -17.81
CA GLU A 197 -16.51 21.43 -16.37
C GLU A 197 -16.38 22.91 -15.97
N ILE A 198 -15.43 23.64 -16.58
CA ILE A 198 -15.28 25.09 -16.37
C ILE A 198 -16.53 25.84 -16.86
N ALA A 199 -17.10 25.47 -18.01
CA ALA A 199 -18.33 26.10 -18.51
C ALA A 199 -19.53 25.86 -17.58
N ALA A 200 -19.70 24.62 -17.07
CA ALA A 200 -20.75 24.31 -16.10
C ALA A 200 -20.59 25.10 -14.79
N LEU A 201 -19.36 25.23 -14.28
CA LEU A 201 -19.08 26.05 -13.09
C LEU A 201 -19.31 27.55 -13.33
N GLN A 202 -19.06 28.04 -14.54
CA GLN A 202 -19.34 29.43 -14.93
C GLN A 202 -20.85 29.70 -15.01
N ASP A 203 -21.64 28.76 -15.53
CA ASP A 203 -23.09 28.85 -15.57
C ASP A 203 -23.70 28.82 -14.16
N GLU A 204 -23.23 27.91 -13.30
CA GLU A 204 -23.64 27.84 -11.89
C GLU A 204 -23.31 29.15 -11.15
N LEU A 205 -22.10 29.70 -11.35
CA LEU A 205 -21.70 30.98 -10.75
C LEU A 205 -22.57 32.14 -11.23
N THR A 206 -22.93 32.16 -12.52
CA THR A 206 -23.77 33.21 -13.09
C THR A 206 -25.17 33.16 -12.51
N LEU A 207 -25.72 31.95 -12.34
CA LEU A 207 -27.03 31.73 -11.74
C LEU A 207 -27.06 32.18 -10.27
N VAL A 208 -26.02 31.84 -9.49
CA VAL A 208 -25.87 32.29 -8.09
C VAL A 208 -25.77 33.82 -8.02
N LYS A 209 -24.96 34.45 -8.87
CA LYS A 209 -24.82 35.92 -8.91
C LYS A 209 -26.13 36.63 -9.23
N MET A 210 -26.94 36.10 -10.16
CA MET A 210 -28.25 36.67 -10.46
C MET A 210 -29.20 36.58 -9.26
N ARG A 211 -29.23 35.41 -8.60
CA ARG A 211 -30.05 35.20 -7.41
C ARG A 211 -29.64 36.13 -6.25
N ASP A 212 -28.34 36.30 -6.03
CA ASP A 212 -27.82 37.20 -4.99
C ASP A 212 -28.15 38.67 -5.31
N ALA A 213 -28.10 39.07 -6.57
CA ALA A 213 -28.50 40.41 -7.00
C ALA A 213 -30.01 40.66 -6.76
N GLU A 214 -30.86 39.69 -7.08
CA GLU A 214 -32.31 39.77 -6.83
C GLU A 214 -32.63 39.85 -5.33
N ALA A 215 -31.97 39.02 -4.51
CA ALA A 215 -32.10 39.07 -3.06
C ALA A 215 -31.66 40.43 -2.50
N GLN A 216 -30.56 40.99 -3.01
CA GLN A 216 -30.05 42.29 -2.58
C GLN A 216 -31.01 43.43 -2.93
N VAL A 217 -31.66 43.39 -4.10
CA VAL A 217 -32.70 44.35 -4.47
C VAL A 217 -33.89 44.25 -3.51
N SER A 218 -34.36 43.04 -3.20
CA SER A 218 -35.50 42.83 -2.29
C SER A 218 -35.22 43.36 -0.86
N ILE A 219 -34.00 43.20 -0.36
CA ILE A 219 -33.57 43.73 0.94
C ILE A 219 -33.57 45.26 0.94
N ASN A 220 -33.09 45.87 -0.14
CA ASN A 220 -33.06 47.32 -0.27
C ASN A 220 -34.48 47.91 -0.34
N GLU A 221 -35.40 47.26 -1.03
CA GLU A 221 -36.82 47.66 -1.06
C GLU A 221 -37.47 47.59 0.33
N LEU A 222 -37.18 46.55 1.11
CA LEU A 222 -37.67 46.43 2.49
C LEU A 222 -37.09 47.49 3.41
N ARG A 223 -35.80 47.77 3.30
CA ARG A 223 -35.15 48.87 4.04
C ARG A 223 -35.80 50.21 3.73
N GLN A 224 -36.10 50.45 2.45
CA GLN A 224 -36.82 51.66 2.04
C GLN A 224 -38.22 51.69 2.66
N ARG A 225 -38.96 50.58 2.63
CA ARG A 225 -40.31 50.53 3.20
C ARG A 225 -40.35 50.77 4.71
N ILE A 226 -39.37 50.25 5.45
CA ILE A 226 -39.20 50.52 6.89
C ILE A 226 -38.90 52.02 7.11
N ALA A 227 -38.05 52.62 6.28
CA ALA A 227 -37.75 54.04 6.36
C ALA A 227 -38.99 54.92 6.09
N ASP A 228 -39.80 54.58 5.08
CA ASP A 228 -41.03 55.30 4.74
C ASP A 228 -42.06 55.22 5.89
N LEU A 229 -42.29 54.03 6.45
CA LEU A 229 -43.20 53.84 7.59
C LEU A 229 -42.73 54.58 8.84
N ASN A 230 -41.42 54.63 9.08
CA ASN A 230 -40.85 55.39 10.20
C ASN A 230 -41.03 56.90 9.98
N HIS A 231 -40.93 57.37 8.74
CA HIS A 231 -41.22 58.77 8.38
C HIS A 231 -42.70 59.11 8.57
N GLU A 232 -43.61 58.24 8.10
CA GLU A 232 -45.06 58.37 8.32
C GLU A 232 -45.41 58.41 9.82
N TRP A 233 -44.75 57.59 10.64
CA TRP A 233 -44.91 57.60 12.10
C TRP A 233 -44.43 58.92 12.73
N GLN A 234 -43.24 59.41 12.34
CA GLN A 234 -42.72 60.70 12.84
C GLN A 234 -43.62 61.88 12.43
N ALA A 235 -44.14 61.87 11.20
CA ALA A 235 -45.09 62.87 10.71
C ALA A 235 -46.42 62.82 11.47
N HIS A 236 -46.92 61.62 11.79
CA HIS A 236 -48.11 61.43 12.61
C HIS A 236 -47.90 61.92 14.05
N CYS A 237 -46.78 61.58 14.69
CA CYS A 237 -46.43 62.10 16.02
C CYS A 237 -46.36 63.63 16.05
N SER A 238 -45.75 64.24 15.03
CA SER A 238 -45.68 65.69 14.89
C SER A 238 -47.07 66.31 14.68
N THR A 239 -47.92 65.68 13.87
CA THR A 239 -49.31 66.12 13.63
C THR A 239 -50.15 66.03 14.91
N CYS A 240 -50.10 64.91 15.65
CA CYS A 240 -50.74 64.78 16.95
C CYS A 240 -50.24 65.82 17.96
N GLN A 241 -48.93 66.13 17.95
CA GLN A 241 -48.37 67.19 18.79
C GLN A 241 -48.95 68.57 18.45
N THR A 242 -49.05 68.92 17.16
CA THR A 242 -49.66 70.20 16.74
C THR A 242 -51.16 70.29 17.03
N ILE A 243 -51.91 69.18 16.95
CA ILE A 243 -53.33 69.12 17.31
C ILE A 243 -53.49 69.32 18.83
N ARG A 244 -52.60 68.70 19.64
CA ARG A 244 -52.56 68.89 21.09
C ARG A 244 -52.24 70.33 21.49
N GLU A 245 -51.35 71.01 20.78
CA GLU A 245 -51.04 72.44 20.98
C GLU A 245 -52.21 73.35 20.60
N LYS A 246 -52.97 73.03 19.53
CA LYS A 246 -54.18 73.77 19.13
C LYS A 246 -55.38 73.53 20.06
N ASN A 247 -55.49 72.33 20.65
CA ASN A 247 -56.57 71.96 21.57
C ASN A 247 -56.39 72.53 23.00
N TYR A 248 -55.26 73.15 23.33
CA TYR A 248 -55.10 73.87 24.61
C TYR A 248 -56.00 75.11 24.72
N VAL A 249 -56.67 75.51 23.63
CA VAL A 249 -57.54 76.71 23.56
C VAL A 249 -59.03 76.37 23.64
N ASN A 250 -59.45 75.10 23.51
CA ASN A 250 -60.86 74.69 23.56
C ASN A 250 -61.05 73.45 24.47
N GLU A 251 -62.16 73.40 25.20
CA GLU A 251 -62.47 72.38 26.23
C GLU A 251 -62.13 70.94 25.83
N VAL A 252 -61.46 70.23 26.75
CA VAL A 252 -60.96 68.86 26.61
C VAL A 252 -62.14 67.90 26.43
N ASN A 253 -62.28 67.33 25.23
CA ASN A 253 -63.28 66.31 24.93
C ASN A 253 -62.65 64.90 25.06
N PRO A 254 -63.04 64.08 26.07
CA PRO A 254 -62.40 62.80 26.37
C PRO A 254 -62.51 61.74 25.25
N ASN A 255 -63.41 61.94 24.28
CA ASN A 255 -63.50 61.07 23.12
C ASN A 255 -62.30 61.22 22.17
N ASN A 256 -61.70 62.40 22.04
CA ASN A 256 -60.55 62.61 21.13
C ASN A 256 -59.28 61.89 21.61
N ASP A 257 -59.04 61.87 22.92
CA ASP A 257 -57.89 61.18 23.50
C ASP A 257 -57.97 59.65 23.31
N ALA A 258 -59.18 59.08 23.31
CA ALA A 258 -59.42 57.66 23.04
C ALA A 258 -59.14 57.31 21.56
N TYR A 259 -59.52 58.19 20.62
CA TYR A 259 -59.19 58.02 19.20
C TYR A 259 -57.69 58.10 18.94
N ASP A 260 -56.98 59.02 19.59
CA ASP A 260 -55.52 59.17 19.46
C ASP A 260 -54.76 57.95 20.03
N LEU A 261 -55.22 57.38 21.15
CA LEU A 261 -54.64 56.17 21.73
C LEU A 261 -54.83 54.95 20.80
N ILE A 262 -56.04 54.76 20.26
CA ILE A 262 -56.33 53.66 19.33
C ILE A 262 -55.52 53.84 18.03
N ALA A 263 -55.37 55.07 17.52
CA ALA A 263 -54.55 55.35 16.35
C ALA A 263 -53.07 55.01 16.58
N HIS A 264 -52.53 55.35 17.76
CA HIS A 264 -51.16 55.00 18.14
C HIS A 264 -50.97 53.48 18.29
N GLU A 265 -51.94 52.78 18.91
CA GLU A 265 -51.90 51.32 19.04
C GLU A 265 -52.00 50.62 17.69
N LEU A 266 -52.87 51.09 16.78
CA LEU A 266 -52.99 50.57 15.43
C LEU A 266 -51.69 50.74 14.63
N LEU A 267 -51.06 51.91 14.72
CA LEU A 267 -49.80 52.18 14.04
C LEU A 267 -48.65 51.35 14.63
N SER A 268 -48.61 51.20 15.96
CA SER A 268 -47.66 50.32 16.65
C SER A 268 -47.82 48.86 16.23
N LEU A 269 -49.06 48.39 16.05
CA LEU A 269 -49.35 47.06 15.52
C LEU A 269 -48.90 46.91 14.07
N LYS A 270 -49.16 47.90 13.20
CA LYS A 270 -48.69 47.90 11.81
C LYS A 270 -47.16 47.89 11.69
N MET A 271 -46.46 48.63 12.54
CA MET A 271 -44.98 48.59 12.58
C MET A 271 -44.47 47.21 13.02
N ARG A 272 -45.13 46.60 14.00
CA ARG A 272 -44.78 45.25 14.47
C ARG A 272 -45.06 44.19 13.41
N GLU A 273 -46.17 44.31 12.69
CA GLU A 273 -46.51 43.45 11.56
C GLU A 273 -45.48 43.58 10.43
N ALA A 274 -45.14 44.82 10.04
CA ALA A 274 -44.09 45.08 9.05
C ALA A 274 -42.71 44.53 9.50
N GLN A 275 -42.41 44.60 10.80
CA GLN A 275 -41.20 44.02 11.37
C GLN A 275 -41.21 42.48 11.26
N PHE A 276 -42.32 41.84 11.61
CA PHE A 276 -42.46 40.39 11.46
C PHE A 276 -42.37 39.96 9.99
N ASP A 277 -42.96 40.71 9.06
CA ASP A 277 -42.86 40.43 7.62
C ASP A 277 -41.41 40.53 7.11
N SER A 278 -40.66 41.54 7.58
CA SER A 278 -39.23 41.67 7.28
C SER A 278 -38.45 40.48 7.84
N ASP A 279 -38.69 40.10 9.10
CA ASP A 279 -38.02 38.97 9.74
C ASP A 279 -38.35 37.63 9.04
N ASN A 280 -39.59 37.45 8.58
CA ASN A 280 -40.05 36.24 7.88
C ASN A 280 -39.39 36.10 6.48
N LYS A 281 -39.21 37.22 5.78
CA LYS A 281 -38.45 37.25 4.50
C LYS A 281 -36.98 36.95 4.73
N LEU A 282 -36.38 37.50 5.79
CA LEU A 282 -34.99 37.21 6.16
C LEU A 282 -34.79 35.73 6.53
N LEU A 283 -35.75 35.12 7.24
CA LEU A 283 -35.73 33.69 7.53
C LEU A 283 -35.91 32.85 6.25
N SER A 284 -36.81 33.24 5.35
CA SER A 284 -36.96 32.59 4.04
C SER A 284 -35.67 32.63 3.22
N GLN A 285 -34.95 33.77 3.22
CA GLN A 285 -33.64 33.87 2.57
C GLN A 285 -32.62 32.93 3.19
N LYS A 286 -32.52 32.90 4.53
CA LYS A 286 -31.62 31.99 5.26
C LYS A 286 -31.91 30.52 4.96
N LEU A 287 -33.19 30.16 4.83
CA LEU A 287 -33.59 28.81 4.44
C LEU A 287 -33.11 28.48 3.02
N MET A 288 -33.28 29.41 2.08
CA MET A 288 -32.83 29.25 0.70
C MET A 288 -31.30 29.13 0.56
N ASP A 289 -30.54 29.81 1.41
CA ASP A 289 -29.08 29.72 1.48
C ASP A 289 -28.62 28.40 2.12
N ALA A 290 -29.34 27.93 3.15
CA ALA A 290 -29.09 26.62 3.75
C ALA A 290 -29.38 25.48 2.75
N ASP A 291 -30.46 25.59 1.97
CA ASP A 291 -30.81 24.61 0.95
C ASP A 291 -29.78 24.57 -0.19
N THR A 292 -29.24 25.71 -0.64
CA THR A 292 -28.15 25.69 -1.63
C THR A 292 -26.86 25.12 -1.06
N GLN A 293 -26.50 25.46 0.18
CA GLN A 293 -25.35 24.84 0.84
C GLN A 293 -25.53 23.31 0.93
N LYS A 294 -26.72 22.83 1.27
CA LYS A 294 -27.04 21.40 1.25
C LYS A 294 -26.87 20.79 -0.14
N HIS A 295 -27.35 21.44 -1.20
CA HIS A 295 -27.17 20.95 -2.58
C HIS A 295 -25.69 20.90 -2.99
N VAL A 296 -24.90 21.90 -2.64
CA VAL A 296 -23.46 21.94 -2.91
C VAL A 296 -22.73 20.82 -2.17
N LEU A 297 -23.01 20.64 -0.89
CA LEU A 297 -22.43 19.56 -0.08
C LEU A 297 -22.83 18.19 -0.60
N HIS A 298 -24.09 18.01 -1.01
CA HIS A 298 -24.55 16.76 -1.63
C HIS A 298 -23.78 16.44 -2.92
N ASN A 299 -23.61 17.42 -3.80
CA ASN A 299 -22.83 17.25 -5.03
C ASN A 299 -21.35 16.96 -4.75
N GLN A 300 -20.78 17.59 -3.72
CA GLN A 300 -19.40 17.33 -3.30
C GLN A 300 -19.24 15.90 -2.77
N ILE A 301 -20.15 15.44 -1.92
CA ILE A 301 -20.16 14.06 -1.41
C ILE A 301 -20.28 13.08 -2.58
N LYS A 302 -21.18 13.33 -3.52
CA LYS A 302 -21.34 12.47 -4.71
C LYS A 302 -20.05 12.36 -5.54
N ARG A 303 -19.36 13.49 -5.80
CA ARG A 303 -18.06 13.46 -6.49
C ARG A 303 -17.00 12.67 -5.72
N GLN A 304 -16.95 12.84 -4.41
CA GLN A 304 -16.03 12.08 -3.55
C GLN A 304 -16.36 10.58 -3.53
N ASP A 305 -17.64 10.22 -3.53
CA ASP A 305 -18.08 8.83 -3.61
C ASP A 305 -17.70 8.21 -4.96
N ASP A 306 -17.87 8.92 -6.07
CA ASP A 306 -17.48 8.47 -7.41
C ASP A 306 -15.95 8.29 -7.53
N GLU A 307 -15.15 9.22 -6.98
CA GLU A 307 -13.69 9.10 -6.90
C GLU A 307 -13.27 7.90 -6.03
N MET A 308 -13.92 7.71 -4.88
CA MET A 308 -13.67 6.57 -4.00
C MET A 308 -14.00 5.25 -4.69
N GLN A 309 -15.08 5.17 -5.48
CA GLN A 309 -15.40 4.00 -6.28
C GLN A 309 -14.35 3.74 -7.37
N ARG A 310 -13.88 4.80 -8.06
CA ARG A 310 -12.81 4.68 -9.07
C ARG A 310 -11.53 4.12 -8.47
N VAL A 311 -11.06 4.67 -7.35
CA VAL A 311 -9.85 4.21 -6.65
C VAL A 311 -10.02 2.77 -6.15
N ARG A 312 -11.20 2.40 -5.64
CA ARG A 312 -11.49 1.01 -5.24
C ARG A 312 -11.39 0.03 -6.42
N LEU A 313 -11.90 0.40 -7.59
CA LEU A 313 -11.80 -0.43 -8.79
C LEU A 313 -10.35 -0.56 -9.28
N GLU A 314 -9.57 0.52 -9.24
CA GLU A 314 -8.13 0.48 -9.58
C GLU A 314 -7.32 -0.37 -8.61
N LEU A 315 -7.63 -0.30 -7.32
CA LEU A 315 -7.04 -1.14 -6.29
C LEU A 315 -7.35 -2.63 -6.55
N GLU A 316 -8.60 -2.97 -6.86
CA GLU A 316 -8.99 -4.35 -7.14
C GLU A 316 -8.31 -4.88 -8.41
N LYS A 317 -8.23 -4.08 -9.48
CA LYS A 317 -7.48 -4.43 -10.69
C LYS A 317 -6.01 -4.68 -10.41
N SER A 318 -5.40 -3.88 -9.53
CA SER A 318 -4.00 -4.05 -9.14
C SER A 318 -3.81 -5.27 -8.25
N ARG A 319 -4.76 -5.56 -7.36
CA ARG A 319 -4.78 -6.78 -6.53
C ARG A 319 -4.86 -8.05 -7.37
N ILE A 320 -5.71 -8.05 -8.39
CA ILE A 320 -5.83 -9.19 -9.33
C ILE A 320 -4.50 -9.40 -10.06
N ARG A 321 -3.91 -8.34 -10.63
CA ARG A 321 -2.58 -8.42 -11.28
C ARG A 321 -1.49 -8.93 -10.34
N GLU A 322 -1.48 -8.47 -9.09
CA GLU A 322 -0.53 -8.95 -8.09
C GLU A 322 -0.71 -10.45 -7.80
N ASN A 323 -1.95 -10.92 -7.68
CA ASN A 323 -2.24 -12.34 -7.48
C ASN A 323 -1.81 -13.19 -8.69
N GLU A 324 -2.04 -12.72 -9.91
CA GLU A 324 -1.58 -13.38 -11.14
C GLU A 324 -0.06 -13.50 -11.17
N LEU A 325 0.67 -12.42 -10.88
CA LEU A 325 2.13 -12.44 -10.80
C LEU A 325 2.63 -13.35 -9.67
N ARG A 326 1.94 -13.39 -8.53
CA ARG A 326 2.26 -14.33 -7.43
C ARG A 326 2.05 -15.78 -7.86
N THR A 327 1.01 -16.09 -8.63
CA THR A 327 0.79 -17.43 -9.17
C THR A 327 1.88 -17.84 -10.17
N GLN A 328 2.25 -16.94 -11.09
CA GLN A 328 3.33 -17.18 -12.04
C GLN A 328 4.67 -17.40 -11.32
N LEU A 329 4.96 -16.60 -10.29
CA LEU A 329 6.17 -16.78 -9.48
C LEU A 329 6.22 -18.15 -8.81
N ASN A 330 5.09 -18.62 -8.27
CA ASN A 330 5.01 -19.95 -7.65
C ASN A 330 5.17 -21.06 -8.69
N GLU A 331 4.64 -20.88 -9.90
CA GLU A 331 4.83 -21.83 -10.99
C GLU A 331 6.31 -21.91 -11.40
N PHE A 332 6.99 -20.78 -11.60
CA PHE A 332 8.42 -20.76 -11.90
C PHE A 332 9.27 -21.38 -10.78
N LYS A 333 8.90 -21.15 -9.51
CA LYS A 333 9.56 -21.81 -8.37
C LYS A 333 9.42 -23.33 -8.43
N ASN A 334 8.22 -23.85 -8.72
CA ASN A 334 8.00 -25.29 -8.84
C ASN A 334 8.81 -25.87 -10.02
N GLN A 335 8.81 -25.20 -11.16
CA GLN A 335 9.63 -25.61 -12.32
C GLN A 335 11.13 -25.64 -12.00
N LEU A 336 11.63 -24.68 -11.20
CA LEU A 336 13.01 -24.68 -10.74
C LEU A 336 13.31 -25.88 -9.83
N TYR A 337 12.43 -26.17 -8.87
CA TYR A 337 12.57 -27.36 -8.02
C TYR A 337 12.58 -28.64 -8.85
N ASP A 338 11.71 -28.78 -9.84
CA ASP A 338 11.68 -29.96 -10.72
C ASP A 338 12.97 -30.11 -11.51
N ARG A 339 13.51 -29.02 -12.07
CA ARG A 339 14.81 -29.02 -12.79
C ARG A 339 15.97 -29.36 -11.86
N GLU A 340 15.97 -28.84 -10.62
CA GLU A 340 16.98 -29.17 -9.63
C GLU A 340 16.94 -30.65 -9.22
N MET A 341 15.73 -31.22 -9.04
CA MET A 341 15.58 -32.64 -8.71
C MET A 341 16.05 -33.52 -9.86
N ARG A 342 15.69 -33.20 -11.11
CA ARG A 342 16.20 -33.91 -12.30
C ARG A 342 17.73 -33.88 -12.38
N LYS A 343 18.34 -32.70 -12.17
CA LYS A 343 19.81 -32.57 -12.17
C LYS A 343 20.47 -33.44 -11.09
N LYS A 344 19.86 -33.54 -9.89
CA LYS A 344 20.35 -34.41 -8.82
C LYS A 344 20.22 -35.89 -9.17
N GLU A 345 19.10 -36.27 -9.79
CA GLU A 345 18.86 -37.63 -10.30
C GLU A 345 19.88 -38.01 -11.39
N ASP A 346 20.09 -37.15 -12.38
CA ASP A 346 21.08 -37.36 -13.46
C ASP A 346 22.51 -37.49 -12.90
N SER A 347 22.86 -36.66 -11.91
CA SER A 347 24.15 -36.75 -11.23
C SER A 347 24.30 -38.06 -10.45
N MET A 348 23.25 -38.54 -9.80
CA MET A 348 23.25 -39.83 -9.11
C MET A 348 23.36 -40.99 -10.12
N MET A 349 22.64 -40.93 -11.24
CA MET A 349 22.69 -41.93 -12.31
C MET A 349 24.08 -42.02 -12.95
N LEU A 350 24.75 -40.88 -13.18
CA LEU A 350 26.13 -40.86 -13.66
C LEU A 350 27.06 -41.57 -12.66
N ARG A 351 26.91 -41.26 -11.37
CA ARG A 351 27.73 -41.84 -10.31
C ARG A 351 27.50 -43.34 -10.14
N ILE A 352 26.27 -43.83 -10.33
CA ILE A 352 25.97 -45.26 -10.36
C ILE A 352 26.68 -45.93 -11.54
N ARG A 353 26.57 -45.38 -12.75
CA ARG A 353 27.27 -45.92 -13.93
C ARG A 353 28.79 -45.94 -13.77
N GLU A 354 29.36 -44.90 -13.17
CA GLU A 354 30.79 -44.86 -12.83
C GLU A 354 31.16 -45.99 -11.87
N VAL A 355 30.39 -46.18 -10.79
CA VAL A 355 30.60 -47.28 -9.84
C VAL A 355 30.48 -48.64 -10.54
N GLU A 356 29.45 -48.87 -11.34
CA GLU A 356 29.27 -50.09 -12.13
C GLU A 356 30.45 -50.35 -13.08
N SER A 357 30.96 -49.31 -13.75
CA SER A 357 32.14 -49.41 -14.61
C SER A 357 33.39 -49.78 -13.80
N THR A 358 33.62 -49.13 -12.65
CA THR A 358 34.75 -49.47 -11.77
C THR A 358 34.65 -50.88 -11.20
N GLN A 359 33.43 -51.35 -10.90
CA GLN A 359 33.18 -52.71 -10.46
C GLN A 359 33.48 -53.71 -11.57
N ALA A 360 32.99 -53.48 -12.79
CA ALA A 360 33.28 -54.34 -13.94
C ALA A 360 34.79 -54.40 -14.25
N ILE A 361 35.51 -53.28 -14.13
CA ILE A 361 36.98 -53.25 -14.23
C ILE A 361 37.61 -54.08 -13.11
N GLY A 362 37.10 -53.99 -11.88
CA GLY A 362 37.52 -54.81 -10.74
C GLY A 362 37.35 -56.30 -11.00
N ASP A 363 36.17 -56.72 -11.47
CA ASP A 363 35.85 -58.11 -11.78
C ASP A 363 36.74 -58.66 -12.91
N LEU A 364 36.98 -57.88 -13.97
CA LEU A 364 37.89 -58.25 -15.05
C LEU A 364 39.33 -58.37 -14.56
N ARG A 365 39.80 -57.46 -13.70
CA ARG A 365 41.15 -57.53 -13.10
C ARG A 365 41.29 -58.77 -12.23
N GLN A 366 40.28 -59.10 -11.43
CA GLN A 366 40.26 -60.34 -10.65
C GLN A 366 40.34 -61.55 -11.57
N ARG A 367 39.57 -61.57 -12.66
CA ARG A 367 39.58 -62.69 -13.62
C ARG A 367 40.93 -62.85 -14.32
N ILE A 368 41.58 -61.74 -14.66
CA ILE A 368 42.94 -61.75 -15.21
C ILE A 368 43.91 -62.37 -14.19
N ALA A 369 43.87 -61.94 -12.93
CA ALA A 369 44.74 -62.49 -11.88
C ALA A 369 44.49 -63.99 -11.65
N GLU A 370 43.24 -64.45 -11.67
CA GLU A 370 42.90 -65.88 -11.59
C GLU A 370 43.52 -66.69 -12.75
N LEU A 371 43.43 -66.16 -13.97
CA LEU A 371 44.02 -66.79 -15.15
C LEU A 371 45.55 -66.78 -15.12
N GLU A 372 46.16 -65.70 -14.60
CA GLU A 372 47.61 -65.62 -14.41
C GLU A 372 48.12 -66.66 -13.42
N VAL A 373 47.42 -66.84 -12.29
CA VAL A 373 47.73 -67.90 -11.31
C VAL A 373 47.59 -69.29 -11.94
N ALA A 374 46.47 -69.58 -12.59
CA ALA A 374 46.25 -70.86 -13.26
C ALA A 374 47.32 -71.15 -14.33
N ASN A 375 47.79 -70.13 -15.05
CA ASN A 375 48.86 -70.26 -16.01
C ASN A 375 50.21 -70.56 -15.33
N GLN A 376 50.54 -69.89 -14.23
CA GLN A 376 51.72 -70.21 -13.43
C GLN A 376 51.68 -71.62 -12.84
N GLU A 377 50.52 -72.09 -12.38
CA GLU A 377 50.31 -73.47 -11.93
C GLU A 377 50.55 -74.49 -13.06
N LEU A 378 50.11 -74.19 -14.28
CA LEU A 378 50.38 -75.05 -15.45
C LEU A 378 51.86 -75.08 -15.82
N ILE A 379 52.53 -73.92 -15.82
CA ILE A 379 53.97 -73.83 -16.12
C ILE A 379 54.77 -74.63 -15.09
N THR A 380 54.50 -74.42 -13.80
CA THR A 380 55.19 -75.15 -12.72
C THR A 380 54.91 -76.65 -12.81
N ARG A 381 53.67 -77.07 -13.08
CA ARG A 381 53.34 -78.48 -13.31
C ARG A 381 54.08 -79.07 -14.52
N GLY A 382 54.24 -78.30 -15.59
CA GLY A 382 55.02 -78.71 -16.76
C GLY A 382 56.52 -78.83 -16.49
N GLN A 383 57.06 -78.00 -15.59
CA GLN A 383 58.47 -78.05 -15.16
C GLN A 383 58.76 -79.17 -14.16
N ILE A 384 57.77 -79.58 -13.35
CA ILE A 384 57.89 -80.64 -12.34
C ILE A 384 57.62 -82.03 -12.95
N MET A 385 57.03 -82.12 -14.15
CA MET A 385 56.95 -83.39 -14.87
C MET A 385 58.35 -83.81 -15.31
N ASP A 386 58.90 -84.84 -14.66
CA ASP A 386 60.19 -85.40 -15.03
C ASP A 386 60.08 -86.16 -16.38
N GLU A 387 61.21 -86.34 -17.07
CA GLU A 387 61.28 -87.10 -18.33
C GLU A 387 60.70 -88.53 -18.20
N LYS A 388 60.72 -89.08 -16.97
CA LYS A 388 60.10 -90.35 -16.59
C LYS A 388 58.57 -90.27 -16.51
N ASP A 389 58.01 -89.19 -15.97
CA ASP A 389 56.55 -88.99 -15.87
C ASP A 389 55.92 -88.73 -17.24
N ILE A 390 56.69 -88.11 -18.16
CA ILE A 390 56.33 -87.96 -19.57
C ILE A 390 56.34 -89.32 -20.26
N GLN A 391 57.34 -90.16 -19.99
CA GLN A 391 57.41 -91.52 -20.52
C GLN A 391 56.28 -92.41 -19.96
N GLU A 392 55.94 -92.32 -18.68
CA GLU A 392 54.85 -93.07 -18.06
C GLU A 392 53.49 -92.69 -18.66
N LYS A 393 53.21 -91.39 -18.84
CA LYS A 393 51.99 -90.93 -19.54
C LYS A 393 51.98 -91.30 -21.02
N LEU A 394 53.12 -91.33 -21.69
CA LEU A 394 53.22 -91.79 -23.07
C LEU A 394 52.89 -93.28 -23.18
N ILE A 395 53.35 -94.09 -22.22
CA ILE A 395 53.04 -95.52 -22.11
C ILE A 395 51.55 -95.71 -21.79
N GLU A 396 50.98 -94.95 -20.85
CA GLU A 396 49.54 -94.99 -20.54
C GLU A 396 48.67 -94.56 -21.72
N LEU A 397 49.02 -93.49 -22.44
CA LEU A 397 48.29 -93.04 -23.63
C LEU A 397 48.49 -94.00 -24.82
N GLN A 398 49.67 -94.62 -24.97
CA GLN A 398 49.87 -95.70 -25.94
C GLN A 398 49.06 -96.95 -25.58
N ASP A 399 48.88 -97.24 -24.29
CA ASP A 399 48.03 -98.34 -23.81
C ASP A 399 46.53 -98.01 -23.93
N GLU A 400 46.12 -96.76 -23.70
CA GLU A 400 44.75 -96.30 -23.98
C GLU A 400 44.46 -96.31 -25.48
N LEU A 401 45.39 -95.89 -26.33
CA LEU A 401 45.27 -96.00 -27.79
C LEU A 401 45.21 -97.47 -28.26
N ARG A 402 45.87 -98.39 -27.55
CA ARG A 402 45.77 -99.84 -27.77
C ARG A 402 44.47 -100.44 -27.23
N ARG A 403 43.88 -99.86 -26.18
CA ARG A 403 42.63 -100.30 -25.54
C ARG A 403 41.38 -99.71 -26.18
N THR A 404 41.48 -98.56 -26.86
CA THR A 404 40.39 -98.01 -27.67
C THR A 404 40.28 -98.77 -28.98
N PRO A 405 39.20 -99.54 -29.23
CA PRO A 405 38.98 -100.11 -30.55
C PRO A 405 38.73 -98.97 -31.55
N LEU A 406 39.32 -99.05 -32.75
CA LEU A 406 38.88 -98.27 -33.90
C LEU A 406 37.38 -98.51 -34.11
N ILE A 407 36.53 -97.61 -33.61
CA ILE A 407 35.14 -97.54 -34.04
C ILE A 407 35.09 -96.61 -35.25
N ARG A 408 35.10 -97.28 -36.39
CA ARG A 408 34.64 -96.85 -37.70
C ARG A 408 33.38 -95.97 -37.56
N SER A 409 33.41 -94.84 -38.26
CA SER A 409 32.30 -93.96 -38.65
C SER A 409 30.88 -94.48 -38.38
N ASN A 410 30.06 -93.72 -37.66
CA ASN A 410 28.63 -93.61 -37.91
C ASN A 410 28.09 -92.28 -37.41
N SER A 411 27.06 -91.84 -38.10
CA SER A 411 26.50 -90.50 -38.20
C SER A 411 25.51 -90.13 -37.08
N LEU A 412 25.21 -88.82 -37.04
CA LEU A 412 24.02 -88.11 -36.49
C LEU A 412 24.08 -87.63 -35.01
N PRO A 413 23.31 -86.58 -34.60
CA PRO A 413 22.55 -85.60 -35.39
C PRO A 413 22.90 -84.13 -35.06
N ALA A 414 22.51 -83.24 -35.97
CA ALA A 414 22.48 -81.80 -35.76
C ALA A 414 21.62 -81.44 -34.51
N ARG A 415 22.26 -80.88 -33.49
CA ARG A 415 21.58 -80.09 -32.44
C ARG A 415 21.97 -78.63 -32.63
N ARG A 416 21.02 -77.85 -33.15
CA ARG A 416 21.04 -76.38 -33.11
C ARG A 416 21.20 -75.94 -31.65
N ALA A 417 22.37 -75.44 -31.31
CA ALA A 417 22.53 -74.47 -30.23
C ALA A 417 22.58 -73.09 -30.91
N SER A 418 21.51 -72.32 -30.75
CA SER A 418 21.46 -70.93 -31.15
C SER A 418 22.48 -70.13 -30.33
N LEU A 419 23.65 -69.87 -30.91
CA LEU A 419 24.43 -68.70 -30.54
C LEU A 419 23.62 -67.47 -30.95
N ILE A 420 22.95 -66.85 -29.98
CA ILE A 420 22.64 -65.43 -30.11
C ILE A 420 23.98 -64.73 -29.89
N TYR A 421 24.67 -64.47 -30.99
CA TYR A 421 25.74 -63.50 -31.05
C TYR A 421 25.08 -62.14 -30.87
N ALA A 422 24.98 -61.65 -29.63
CA ALA A 422 24.78 -60.24 -29.40
C ALA A 422 26.09 -59.55 -29.82
N SER A 423 26.14 -59.16 -31.09
CA SER A 423 27.16 -58.31 -31.66
C SER A 423 27.27 -57.04 -30.83
N ALA A 424 28.28 -56.97 -29.95
CA ALA A 424 28.77 -55.73 -29.40
C ALA A 424 29.39 -54.94 -30.57
N SER A 425 28.55 -54.17 -31.25
CA SER A 425 28.99 -53.12 -32.16
C SER A 425 29.69 -52.07 -31.30
N TRP A 426 31.01 -51.98 -31.45
CA TRP A 426 31.76 -50.81 -31.03
C TRP A 426 31.43 -49.68 -32.01
N PRO A 427 30.91 -48.53 -31.56
CA PRO A 427 30.82 -47.37 -32.43
C PRO A 427 32.25 -46.84 -32.65
N LYS A 428 32.73 -46.95 -33.89
CA LYS A 428 33.82 -46.11 -34.39
C LYS A 428 33.20 -44.92 -35.10
N ASP A 429 33.72 -43.75 -34.75
CA ASP A 429 33.47 -42.44 -35.35
C ASP A 429 33.35 -42.44 -36.87
N ASN A 430 32.36 -41.69 -37.35
CA ASN A 430 32.46 -40.54 -38.28
C ASN A 430 31.24 -40.52 -39.19
N THR A 431 30.43 -39.46 -39.12
CA THR A 431 30.37 -38.41 -40.16
C THR A 431 29.39 -37.32 -39.72
N ILE A 432 29.88 -36.10 -39.82
CA ILE A 432 29.12 -34.86 -39.87
C ILE A 432 28.17 -34.98 -41.08
N ASP A 433 26.87 -34.89 -40.83
CA ASP A 433 25.90 -34.41 -41.82
C ASP A 433 25.13 -33.28 -41.13
N GLU A 434 25.30 -32.08 -41.70
CA GLU A 434 24.42 -30.94 -41.54
C GLU A 434 23.01 -31.31 -42.08
N ASP A 435 22.03 -30.49 -41.71
CA ASP A 435 20.65 -30.44 -42.22
C ASP A 435 19.60 -31.35 -41.55
N SER A 436 18.94 -30.81 -40.54
CA SER A 436 17.51 -30.41 -40.63
C SER A 436 16.98 -30.03 -39.24
N PHE A 437 17.15 -28.76 -38.90
CA PHE A 437 16.43 -28.11 -37.82
C PHE A 437 15.00 -27.83 -38.34
N ASP A 438 14.07 -28.75 -38.07
CA ASP A 438 12.64 -28.48 -38.25
C ASP A 438 12.11 -27.90 -36.93
N ASP A 439 12.09 -26.57 -36.91
CA ASP A 439 11.46 -25.73 -35.90
C ASP A 439 9.94 -25.84 -36.04
N SER A 440 9.32 -26.71 -35.23
CA SER A 440 7.89 -26.61 -34.94
C SER A 440 7.70 -25.73 -33.71
N SER A 441 7.74 -24.43 -34.00
CA SER A 441 7.31 -23.34 -33.14
C SER A 441 5.78 -23.31 -33.04
N ASP A 442 5.24 -23.85 -31.95
CA ASP A 442 3.89 -23.52 -31.49
C ASP A 442 3.96 -22.42 -30.41
N ALA A 443 3.90 -21.19 -30.92
CA ALA A 443 3.26 -19.99 -30.37
C ALA A 443 3.15 -19.85 -28.84
N PHE A 444 4.05 -19.05 -28.26
CA PHE A 444 3.72 -18.24 -27.08
C PHE A 444 4.03 -16.77 -27.37
N THR A 445 2.98 -16.03 -27.70
CA THR A 445 2.99 -14.58 -27.91
C THR A 445 3.33 -13.87 -26.60
N ALA A 446 4.56 -13.39 -26.49
CA ALA A 446 4.96 -12.48 -25.42
C ALA A 446 4.41 -11.08 -25.72
N GLY A 447 3.28 -10.75 -25.07
CA GLY A 447 2.76 -9.39 -25.03
C GLY A 447 3.72 -8.46 -24.31
N THR A 448 4.25 -7.50 -25.04
CA THR A 448 4.97 -6.33 -24.53
C THR A 448 4.00 -5.43 -23.75
N ASN A 449 3.99 -5.57 -22.42
CA ASN A 449 3.35 -4.59 -21.56
C ASN A 449 4.39 -3.55 -21.12
N SER A 450 4.41 -2.45 -21.88
CA SER A 450 4.83 -1.14 -21.38
C SER A 450 4.12 -0.85 -20.06
N ILE A 451 4.91 -0.57 -19.04
CA ILE A 451 4.44 -0.01 -17.76
C ILE A 451 4.24 1.50 -17.95
N PRO A 452 3.15 2.10 -17.42
CA PRO A 452 2.89 3.53 -17.45
C PRO A 452 3.87 4.37 -16.62
#